data_AF-A0A3C0NP48-F1
#
_entry.id   AF-A0A3C0NP48-F1
#
_cell.length_a   1.000
_cell.length_b   1.000
_cell.length_c   1.000
_cell.angle_alpha   90.00
_cell.angle_beta   90.00
_cell.angle_gamma   90.00
#
_symmetry.space_group_name_H-M   'P 1'
#
loop_
_entity.id
_entity.type
_entity.pdbx_description
1 polymer ?
#
loop_
_entity_poly.entity_id
_entity_poly.type
_entity_poly.pdbx_seq_one_letter_code
_entity_poly.pdbx_strand_id
1 'polypeptide(L)'
;SYDAYRVITEQDKVDCYEVVIPETVKGFGAQLISDKFPLSDGESVVNTGRFDFWRLMRIAKDLPSRAAHAGSVRYPYWENAARITENECAALSALEAALLLPAAITLLVELVRLLARGKTALEEDLIPKAKEGVEEAVRVQARKRWEKKHPEDRN
;
A
#
# COMPACT_ATOMS: atom_id res chain seq x y z
N SER A 1 6.27 -33.77 -35.07
CA SER A 1 6.60 -35.21 -35.15
C SER A 1 7.64 -35.53 -34.08
N TYR A 2 7.78 -36.81 -33.73
CA TYR A 2 8.83 -37.28 -32.81
C TYR A 2 10.25 -36.89 -33.30
N ASP A 3 10.46 -36.86 -34.61
CA ASP A 3 11.73 -36.43 -35.22
C ASP A 3 12.02 -34.94 -35.03
N ALA A 4 11.01 -34.06 -35.10
CA ALA A 4 11.19 -32.64 -34.79
C ALA A 4 11.54 -32.41 -33.30
N TYR A 5 10.98 -33.24 -32.41
CA TYR A 5 11.28 -33.16 -30.98
C TYR A 5 12.73 -33.59 -30.68
N ARG A 6 13.24 -34.62 -31.36
CA ARG A 6 14.64 -35.08 -31.25
C ARG A 6 15.66 -34.07 -31.75
N VAL A 7 15.37 -33.37 -32.85
CA VAL A 7 16.25 -32.30 -33.37
C VAL A 7 16.38 -31.15 -32.37
N ILE A 8 15.30 -30.82 -31.66
CA ILE A 8 15.29 -29.83 -30.58
C ILE A 8 16.09 -30.35 -29.36
N THR A 9 15.86 -31.61 -28.94
CA THR A 9 16.52 -32.17 -27.74
C THR A 9 18.00 -32.51 -27.91
N GLU A 10 18.48 -32.80 -29.13
CA GLU A 10 19.90 -33.09 -29.40
C GLU A 10 20.75 -31.81 -29.53
N GLN A 11 20.14 -30.62 -29.70
CA GLN A 11 20.83 -29.33 -29.81
C GLN A 11 20.63 -28.37 -28.63
N ASP A 12 19.57 -28.51 -27.84
CA ASP A 12 19.24 -27.57 -26.77
C ASP A 12 20.09 -27.79 -25.52
N LYS A 13 20.94 -26.79 -25.22
CA LYS A 13 21.42 -26.58 -23.86
C LYS A 13 20.23 -26.14 -23.00
N VAL A 14 20.24 -26.49 -21.71
CA VAL A 14 19.22 -26.02 -20.77
C VAL A 14 19.43 -24.52 -20.55
N ASP A 15 18.60 -23.71 -21.21
CA ASP A 15 18.69 -22.24 -21.20
C ASP A 15 17.83 -21.58 -20.11
N CYS A 16 16.88 -22.31 -19.52
CA CYS A 16 15.97 -21.81 -18.49
C CYS A 16 15.91 -22.77 -17.30
N TYR A 17 16.02 -22.22 -16.09
CA TYR A 17 15.88 -22.94 -14.84
C TYR A 17 14.72 -22.35 -14.05
N GLU A 18 13.83 -23.21 -13.58
CA GLU A 18 12.76 -22.85 -12.65
C GLU A 18 13.03 -23.51 -11.31
N VAL A 19 12.97 -22.73 -10.23
CA VAL A 19 13.21 -23.23 -8.88
C VAL A 19 12.12 -22.72 -7.95
N VAL A 20 11.49 -23.66 -7.23
CA VAL A 20 10.50 -23.36 -6.21
C VAL A 20 11.14 -23.60 -4.85
N ILE A 21 11.31 -22.53 -4.07
CA ILE A 21 11.92 -22.57 -2.75
C ILE A 21 10.98 -21.89 -1.75
N PRO A 22 10.71 -22.50 -0.57
CA PRO A 22 9.96 -21.83 0.47
C PRO A 22 10.72 -20.60 0.98
N GLU A 23 10.01 -19.49 1.12
CA GLU A 23 10.58 -18.22 1.54
C GLU A 23 10.40 -18.04 3.06
N THR A 24 11.46 -18.31 3.84
CA THR A 24 11.45 -18.19 5.30
C THR A 24 11.52 -16.74 5.77
N VAL A 25 12.22 -15.90 5.00
CA VAL A 25 12.29 -14.44 5.12
C VAL A 25 12.23 -13.84 3.72
N LYS A 26 11.64 -12.64 3.60
CA LYS A 26 11.45 -11.96 2.31
C LYS A 26 12.78 -11.77 1.59
N GLY A 27 12.87 -12.23 0.35
CA GLY A 27 14.05 -12.16 -0.51
C GLY A 27 15.01 -13.34 -0.38
N PHE A 28 14.78 -14.30 0.52
CA PHE A 28 15.72 -15.41 0.77
C PHE A 28 16.00 -16.23 -0.49
N GLY A 29 14.96 -16.65 -1.21
CA GLY A 29 15.12 -17.51 -2.39
C GLY A 29 15.89 -16.80 -3.51
N ALA A 30 15.54 -15.53 -3.77
CA ALA A 30 16.23 -14.71 -4.77
C ALA A 30 17.72 -14.52 -4.43
N GLN A 31 18.02 -14.23 -3.17
CA GLN A 31 19.39 -14.05 -2.70
C GLN A 31 20.19 -15.37 -2.78
N LEU A 32 19.61 -16.48 -2.34
CA LEU A 32 20.25 -17.80 -2.42
C LEU A 32 20.62 -18.18 -3.86
N ILE A 33 19.72 -17.93 -4.81
CA ILE A 33 20.00 -18.17 -6.24
C ILE A 33 21.08 -17.20 -6.75
N SER A 34 20.99 -15.91 -6.43
CA SER A 34 22.00 -14.93 -6.81
C SER A 34 23.41 -15.30 -6.29
N ASP A 35 23.50 -15.83 -5.07
CA ASP A 35 24.77 -16.17 -4.42
C ASP A 35 25.37 -17.49 -4.93
N LYS A 36 24.53 -18.48 -5.28
CA LYS A 36 24.97 -19.83 -5.66
C LYS A 36 24.98 -20.06 -7.18
N PHE A 37 24.21 -19.28 -7.91
CA PHE A 37 24.06 -19.34 -9.36
C PHE A 37 24.27 -17.93 -9.93
N PRO A 38 25.53 -17.48 -10.07
CA PRO A 38 25.82 -16.20 -10.71
C PRO A 38 25.36 -16.26 -12.17
N LEU A 39 24.37 -15.44 -12.49
CA LEU A 39 23.84 -15.29 -13.83
C LEU A 39 24.83 -14.41 -14.60
N SER A 40 25.44 -14.95 -15.67
CA SER A 40 26.32 -14.18 -16.54
C SER A 40 25.50 -13.19 -17.38
N ASP A 41 25.01 -13.64 -18.53
CA ASP A 41 24.14 -12.87 -19.42
C ASP A 41 22.65 -13.20 -19.20
N GLY A 42 22.35 -14.01 -18.18
CA GLY A 42 20.99 -14.45 -17.85
C GLY A 42 20.24 -13.48 -16.94
N GLU A 43 18.91 -13.56 -16.95
CA GLU A 43 18.04 -12.78 -16.07
C GLU A 43 17.36 -13.70 -15.04
N SER A 44 17.33 -13.27 -13.78
CA SER A 44 16.49 -13.91 -12.75
C SER A 44 15.14 -13.21 -12.70
N VAL A 45 14.07 -14.01 -12.70
CA VAL A 45 12.71 -13.52 -12.52
C VAL A 45 12.12 -14.15 -11.27
N VAL A 46 11.65 -13.29 -10.35
CA VAL A 46 10.99 -13.72 -9.11
C VAL A 46 9.48 -13.52 -9.25
N ASN A 47 8.74 -14.61 -9.01
CA ASN A 47 7.28 -14.65 -9.11
C ASN A 47 6.57 -14.14 -7.86
N THR A 48 7.22 -14.18 -6.69
CA THR A 48 6.66 -13.63 -5.46
C THR A 48 6.37 -12.13 -5.63
N GLY A 49 5.15 -11.72 -5.29
CA GLY A 49 4.72 -10.32 -5.40
C GLY A 49 4.65 -9.79 -6.83
N ARG A 50 4.50 -10.66 -7.84
CA ARG A 50 4.45 -10.28 -9.27
C ARG A 50 3.45 -9.18 -9.57
N PHE A 51 2.30 -9.22 -8.90
CA PHE A 51 1.19 -8.27 -9.09
C PHE A 51 1.01 -7.30 -7.91
N ASP A 52 2.03 -7.10 -7.08
CA ASP A 52 1.97 -6.11 -6.00
C ASP A 52 1.73 -4.72 -6.57
N PHE A 53 0.85 -3.93 -5.95
CA PHE A 53 0.46 -2.60 -6.42
C PHE A 53 1.67 -1.70 -6.75
N TRP A 54 2.65 -1.61 -5.84
CA TRP A 54 3.84 -0.79 -6.04
C TRP A 54 4.75 -1.28 -7.18
N ARG A 55 4.79 -2.60 -7.41
CA ARG A 55 5.51 -3.19 -8.54
C ARG A 55 4.79 -2.86 -9.84
N LEU A 56 3.47 -2.99 -9.89
CA LEU A 56 2.65 -2.62 -11.04
C LEU A 56 2.78 -1.13 -11.37
N MET A 57 2.81 -0.24 -10.38
CA MET A 57 3.05 1.19 -10.60
C MET A 57 4.43 1.48 -11.19
N ARG A 58 5.46 0.74 -10.74
CA ARG A 58 6.81 0.83 -11.33
C ARG A 58 6.81 0.34 -12.78
N ILE A 59 6.19 -0.80 -13.04
CA ILE A 59 6.04 -1.35 -14.39
C ILE A 59 5.29 -0.36 -15.28
N ALA A 60 4.20 0.25 -14.80
CA ALA A 60 3.41 1.24 -15.54
C ALA A 60 4.27 2.43 -16.00
N LYS A 61 5.16 2.92 -15.12
CA LYS A 61 6.10 3.99 -15.43
C LYS A 61 7.14 3.56 -16.48
N ASP A 62 7.60 2.32 -16.41
CA ASP A 62 8.64 1.76 -17.27
C ASP A 62 8.08 1.01 -18.51
N LEU A 63 6.77 1.10 -18.79
CA LEU A 63 6.14 0.45 -19.95
C LEU A 63 6.85 0.75 -21.28
N PRO A 64 7.26 2.00 -21.59
CA PRO A 64 7.92 2.30 -22.86
C PRO A 64 9.26 1.58 -23.02
N SER A 65 10.08 1.52 -21.96
CA SER A 65 11.36 0.83 -21.99
C SER A 65 11.19 -0.69 -22.01
N ARG A 66 10.11 -1.21 -21.41
CA ARG A 66 9.79 -2.64 -21.42
C ARG A 66 9.30 -3.14 -22.79
N ALA A 67 8.60 -2.28 -23.54
CA ALA A 67 8.12 -2.56 -24.89
C ALA A 67 9.25 -2.60 -25.91
N ALA A 68 10.25 -1.72 -25.76
CA ALA A 68 11.50 -1.80 -26.49
C ALA A 68 12.38 -2.91 -25.90
N HIS A 69 12.13 -4.18 -26.29
CA HIS A 69 12.98 -5.30 -25.87
C HIS A 69 14.41 -5.12 -26.38
N ALA A 70 15.29 -4.58 -25.52
CA ALA A 70 16.70 -4.36 -25.79
C ALA A 70 17.62 -5.46 -25.23
N GLY A 71 17.05 -6.48 -24.56
CA GLY A 71 17.79 -7.57 -23.93
C GLY A 71 18.11 -8.72 -24.91
N SER A 72 19.21 -9.42 -24.67
CA SER A 72 19.61 -10.65 -25.38
C SER A 72 18.89 -11.91 -24.89
N VAL A 73 18.23 -11.85 -23.73
CA VAL A 73 17.57 -12.98 -23.08
C VAL A 73 16.21 -13.27 -23.72
N ARG A 74 16.02 -14.51 -24.18
CA ARG A 74 14.73 -15.00 -24.68
C ARG A 74 13.97 -15.71 -23.57
N TYR A 75 12.84 -15.15 -23.15
CA TYR A 75 12.00 -15.83 -22.16
C TYR A 75 11.23 -17.01 -22.76
N PRO A 76 10.94 -18.05 -21.96
CA PRO A 76 9.96 -19.07 -22.31
C PRO A 76 8.58 -18.48 -22.61
N TYR A 77 7.76 -19.23 -23.33
CA TYR A 77 6.40 -18.81 -23.69
C TYR A 77 5.58 -18.37 -22.46
N TRP A 78 5.61 -19.15 -21.38
CA TRP A 78 4.81 -18.90 -20.18
C TRP A 78 5.26 -17.64 -19.44
N GLU A 79 6.56 -17.31 -19.44
CA GLU A 79 7.07 -16.10 -18.81
C GLU A 79 6.68 -14.87 -19.65
N ASN A 80 6.78 -14.96 -20.98
CA ASN A 80 6.30 -13.91 -21.86
C ASN A 80 4.79 -13.65 -21.68
N ALA A 81 3.98 -14.71 -21.58
CA ALA A 81 2.55 -14.58 -21.31
C ALA A 81 2.30 -13.86 -19.97
N ALA A 82 3.02 -14.25 -18.92
CA ALA A 82 2.88 -13.61 -17.61
C ALA A 82 3.35 -12.13 -17.62
N ARG A 83 4.37 -11.78 -18.40
CA ARG A 83 4.82 -10.38 -18.57
C ARG A 83 3.82 -9.52 -19.34
N ILE A 84 3.11 -10.08 -20.33
CA ILE A 84 2.02 -9.39 -21.01
C ILE A 84 0.90 -9.08 -20.01
N THR A 85 0.49 -10.06 -19.21
CA THR A 85 -0.50 -9.86 -18.16
C THR A 85 -0.04 -8.83 -17.12
N GLU A 86 1.24 -8.81 -16.71
CA GLU A 86 1.78 -7.75 -15.84
C GLU A 86 1.62 -6.36 -16.46
N ASN A 87 1.87 -6.21 -17.77
CA ASN A 87 1.73 -4.93 -18.45
C ASN A 87 0.27 -4.46 -18.52
N GLU A 88 -0.66 -5.38 -18.78
CA GLU A 88 -2.10 -5.11 -18.75
C GLU A 88 -2.56 -4.70 -17.35
N CYS A 89 -2.18 -5.47 -16.32
CA CYS A 89 -2.48 -5.14 -14.93
C CYS A 89 -1.87 -3.81 -14.51
N ALA A 90 -0.64 -3.51 -14.94
CA ALA A 90 0.03 -2.25 -14.65
C ALA A 90 -0.71 -1.05 -15.28
N ALA A 91 -1.15 -1.18 -16.53
CA ALA A 91 -1.93 -0.15 -17.21
C ALA A 91 -3.29 0.07 -16.53
N LEU A 92 -3.99 -1.01 -16.20
CA LEU A 92 -5.28 -0.95 -15.49
C LEU A 92 -5.14 -0.34 -14.10
N SER A 93 -4.11 -0.74 -13.34
CA SER A 93 -3.87 -0.22 -11.99
C SER A 93 -3.50 1.28 -12.04
N ALA A 94 -2.77 1.72 -13.06
CA ALA A 94 -2.43 3.12 -13.25
C ALA A 94 -3.68 3.95 -13.59
N LEU A 95 -4.57 3.42 -14.43
CA LEU A 95 -5.86 4.03 -14.74
C LEU A 95 -6.76 4.12 -13.50
N GLU A 96 -6.85 3.03 -12.72
CA GLU A 96 -7.59 3.00 -11.46
C GLU A 96 -7.08 4.07 -10.49
N ALA A 97 -5.75 4.15 -10.30
CA ALA A 97 -5.14 5.16 -9.46
C ALA A 97 -5.45 6.58 -9.96
N ALA A 98 -5.40 6.82 -11.27
CA ALA A 98 -5.72 8.12 -11.86
C ALA A 98 -7.19 8.52 -11.66
N LEU A 99 -8.12 7.56 -11.69
CA LEU A 99 -9.55 7.79 -11.46
C LEU A 99 -9.88 8.00 -9.97
N LEU A 100 -9.23 7.25 -9.08
CA LEU A 100 -9.46 7.35 -7.64
C LEU A 100 -8.78 8.56 -7.00
N LEU A 101 -7.66 9.03 -7.55
CA LEU A 101 -6.87 10.11 -6.95
C LEU A 101 -7.66 11.43 -6.77
N PRO A 102 -8.46 11.91 -7.75
CA PRO A 102 -9.34 13.07 -7.53
C PRO A 102 -10.36 12.85 -6.40
N ALA A 103 -10.99 11.68 -6.34
CA ALA A 103 -11.94 11.34 -5.29
C ALA A 103 -11.28 11.24 -3.90
N ALA A 104 -10.06 10.70 -3.83
CA ALA A 104 -9.29 10.65 -2.59
C ALA A 104 -8.90 12.07 -2.11
N ILE A 105 -8.52 12.95 -3.03
CA ILE A 105 -8.18 14.35 -2.72
C ILE A 105 -9.42 15.10 -2.21
N THR A 106 -10.58 14.95 -2.86
CA THR A 106 -11.80 15.64 -2.41
C THR A 106 -12.23 15.15 -1.03
N LEU A 107 -12.19 13.84 -0.77
CA LEU A 107 -12.47 13.28 0.55
C LEU A 107 -11.49 13.79 1.62
N LEU A 108 -10.21 13.88 1.30
CA LEU A 108 -9.19 14.41 2.22
C LEU A 108 -9.46 15.88 2.55
N VAL A 109 -9.80 16.70 1.55
CA VAL A 109 -10.11 18.11 1.75
C VAL A 109 -11.35 18.28 2.62
N GLU A 110 -12.41 17.51 2.38
CA GLU A 110 -13.63 17.54 3.20
C GLU A 110 -13.36 17.05 4.63
N LEU A 111 -12.55 16.02 4.81
CA LEU A 111 -12.13 15.56 6.13
C LEU A 111 -11.40 16.67 6.90
N VAL A 112 -10.43 17.35 6.27
CA VAL A 112 -9.71 18.46 6.89
C VAL A 112 -10.66 19.61 7.26
N ARG A 113 -11.61 19.95 6.38
CA ARG A 113 -12.63 20.98 6.67
C ARG A 113 -13.51 20.59 7.85
N LEU A 114 -13.94 19.33 7.92
CA LEU A 114 -14.76 18.81 9.02
C LEU A 114 -13.99 18.83 10.34
N LEU A 115 -12.72 18.43 10.35
CA LEU A 115 -11.87 18.49 11.54
C LEU A 115 -11.63 19.93 12.01
N ALA A 116 -11.41 20.86 11.07
CA ALA A 116 -11.26 22.28 11.40
C ALA A 116 -12.53 22.87 12.02
N ARG A 117 -13.71 22.58 11.44
CA ARG A 117 -15.01 22.99 11.98
C ARG A 117 -15.32 22.34 13.33
N GLY A 118 -14.97 21.07 13.49
CA GLY A 118 -15.14 20.35 14.76
C GLY A 118 -14.29 20.94 15.87
N LYS A 119 -13.07 21.37 15.56
CA LYS A 119 -12.20 22.07 16.51
C LYS A 119 -12.79 23.40 16.95
N THR A 120 -13.26 24.23 16.02
CA THR A 120 -13.87 25.53 16.37
C THR A 120 -15.15 25.33 17.19
N ALA A 121 -16.01 24.37 16.82
CA ALA A 121 -17.21 24.06 17.60
C ALA A 121 -16.89 23.54 19.01
N LEU A 122 -15.80 22.77 19.16
CA LEU A 122 -15.33 22.33 20.48
C LEU A 122 -14.87 23.51 21.34
N GLU A 123 -14.08 24.42 20.76
CA GLU A 123 -13.54 25.58 21.45
C GLU A 123 -14.60 26.62 21.82
N GLU A 124 -15.57 26.88 20.93
CA GLU A 124 -16.57 27.92 21.09
C GLU A 124 -17.80 27.47 21.89
N ASP A 125 -18.30 26.25 21.69
CA ASP A 125 -19.56 25.82 22.32
C ASP A 125 -19.35 24.87 23.49
N LEU A 126 -18.45 23.90 23.36
CA LEU A 126 -18.33 22.80 24.32
C LEU A 126 -17.46 23.17 25.52
N ILE A 127 -16.31 23.83 25.29
CA ILE A 127 -15.42 24.25 26.38
C ILE A 127 -16.10 25.27 27.31
N PRO A 128 -16.78 26.34 26.82
CA PRO A 128 -17.42 27.30 27.70
C PRO A 128 -18.58 26.71 28.47
N LYS A 129 -19.45 25.90 27.83
CA LYS A 129 -20.54 25.19 28.52
C LYS A 129 -20.02 24.26 29.62
N ALA A 130 -18.91 23.56 29.37
CA ALA A 130 -18.29 22.73 30.39
C ALA A 130 -17.74 23.57 31.57
N LYS A 131 -17.12 24.72 31.29
CA LYS A 131 -16.65 25.64 32.34
C LYS A 131 -17.80 26.19 33.16
N GLU A 132 -18.86 26.68 32.52
CA GLU A 132 -20.06 27.20 33.20
C GLU A 132 -20.71 26.15 34.10
N GLY A 133 -20.86 24.90 33.61
CA GLY A 133 -21.40 23.81 34.42
C GLY A 133 -20.54 23.47 35.63
N VAL A 134 -19.21 23.52 35.50
CA VAL A 134 -18.28 23.33 36.63
C VAL A 134 -18.36 24.48 37.62
N GLU A 135 -18.36 25.74 37.15
CA GLU A 135 -18.50 26.92 38.00
C GLU A 135 -19.81 26.91 38.77
N GLU A 136 -20.91 26.55 38.13
CA GLU A 136 -22.22 26.45 38.75
C GLU A 136 -22.24 25.35 39.82
N ALA A 137 -21.68 24.17 39.53
CA ALA A 137 -21.56 23.09 40.49
C ALA A 137 -20.73 23.50 41.72
N VAL A 138 -19.61 24.20 41.52
CA VAL A 138 -18.77 24.73 42.62
C VAL A 138 -19.54 25.77 43.43
N ARG A 139 -20.28 26.68 42.78
CA ARG A 139 -21.09 27.72 43.44
C ARG A 139 -22.20 27.11 44.31
N VAL A 140 -22.89 26.09 43.82
CA VAL A 140 -23.93 25.37 44.58
C VAL A 140 -23.31 24.67 45.80
N GLN A 141 -22.15 24.04 45.66
CA GLN A 141 -21.44 23.41 46.77
C GLN A 141 -20.96 24.43 47.81
N ALA A 142 -20.44 25.57 47.36
CA ALA A 142 -20.02 26.67 48.24
C ALA A 142 -21.22 27.25 49.02
N ARG A 143 -22.36 27.46 48.36
CA ARG A 143 -23.61 27.92 48.99
C ARG A 143 -24.09 26.93 50.07
N LYS A 144 -24.17 25.63 49.75
CA LYS A 144 -24.53 24.58 50.72
C LYS A 144 -23.60 24.54 51.93
N ARG A 145 -22.29 24.75 51.72
CA ARG A 145 -21.30 24.81 52.81
C ARG A 145 -21.49 26.05 53.69
N TRP A 146 -21.83 27.19 53.09
CA TRP A 146 -22.06 28.44 53.82
C TRP A 146 -23.35 28.39 54.65
N GLU A 147 -24.45 27.88 54.08
CA GLU A 147 -25.74 27.65 54.78
C GLU A 147 -25.61 26.67 55.95
N LYS A 148 -24.66 25.72 55.88
CA LYS A 148 -24.33 24.82 56.98
C LYS A 148 -23.55 25.50 58.11
N LYS A 149 -22.79 26.57 57.81
CA LYS A 149 -22.02 27.36 58.78
C LYS A 149 -22.82 28.49 59.43
N HIS A 150 -23.82 29.05 58.73
CA HIS A 150 -24.68 30.14 59.22
C HIS A 150 -26.15 29.68 59.27
N PRO A 151 -26.54 28.86 60.26
CA PRO A 151 -27.92 28.40 60.41
C PRO A 151 -28.88 29.47 60.97
N GLU A 152 -28.36 30.55 61.55
CA GLU A 152 -29.10 31.61 62.25
C GLU A 152 -29.87 32.55 61.30
N ASP A 153 -29.38 32.76 60.07
CA ASP A 153 -29.95 33.70 59.07
C ASP A 153 -31.06 33.05 58.21
N ARG A 154 -31.58 31.90 58.62
CA ARG A 154 -32.55 31.09 57.84
C ARG A 154 -34.03 31.41 58.12
N ASN A 155 -34.30 32.42 58.96
CA ASN A 155 -35.64 32.91 59.34
C ASN A 155 -36.00 34.22 58.64
#